data_AF-A0A1P8WDJ4-F1
#
_entry.id   AF-A0A1P8WDJ4-F1
#
_cell.length_a   1.000
_cell.length_b   1.000
_cell.length_c   1.000
_cell.angle_alpha   90.00
_cell.angle_beta   90.00
_cell.angle_gamma   90.00
#
_symmetry.space_group_name_H-M   'P 1'
#
loop_
_entity.id
_entity.type
_entity.pdbx_description
1 polymer ?
#
loop_
_entity_poly.entity_id
_entity_poly.type
_entity_poly.pdbx_seq_one_letter_code
_entity_poly.pdbx_strand_id
1 'polypeptide(L)'
;MKKKSDRHGLAPSFSLTAGALTQLLAAFACFLGAYVLPLTFPEIRGVSGKLLIILGSIMLVLGIGNIIFGRQLNRVLVRAGKRSRVVIPREGIGYLAIMLTLAVGALMGHRNMPLLVFGMMAGPFILNGWIVYGMLKGITVERRVPRRATVDQYVSVEITVRNRKRLLASHMLEVRDRISGRNLRKSLHDVEGLVAFVRVPPKAARTGRYELRFSDRGRYTIGPARVSSRFPLGIGERGQMIAETSEVIVHPKIGQLLPSWRRQQKELAESSVRVHSRPGLFDDEFHRIREYRSDDNPRSIHWRSTARRGQLMVREHQQNRQSDSLVLLDLPEIKGWPRQASEMAISLAATICVEQTRASSGSSYLLGIASATPMILTSRVPGGFREEALDALAVCKRSAKADLQKLIAEMLTEHTLSDERIVLITPRPAIAEEALASVSREMLSDRIDLVQQTTIVEASVPRLKRTFALPEIETVTVQNDVTTGGAAV
;
A
#
# COMPACT_ATOMS: atom_id res chain seq x y z
N MET A 1 -5.65 -21.47 -31.72
CA MET A 1 -6.32 -20.17 -31.92
C MET A 1 -5.59 -19.10 -31.11
N LYS A 2 -4.88 -18.17 -31.79
CA LYS A 2 -3.93 -17.22 -31.21
C LYS A 2 -4.59 -15.86 -30.97
N LYS A 3 -4.49 -15.39 -29.72
CA LYS A 3 -4.60 -14.01 -29.18
C LYS A 3 -4.87 -12.87 -30.17
N LYS A 4 -6.01 -12.17 -29.97
CA LYS A 4 -6.19 -10.76 -30.37
C LYS A 4 -6.08 -9.91 -29.11
N SER A 5 -5.04 -9.08 -29.07
CA SER A 5 -4.69 -8.16 -28.00
C SER A 5 -5.34 -6.81 -28.30
N ASP A 6 -6.33 -6.40 -27.50
CA ASP A 6 -6.87 -5.04 -27.53
C ASP A 6 -5.82 -4.05 -27.01
N ARG A 7 -5.07 -3.48 -27.96
CA ARG A 7 -4.29 -2.26 -27.76
C ARG A 7 -5.26 -1.08 -27.93
N HIS A 8 -5.79 -0.55 -26.84
CA HIS A 8 -6.30 0.81 -26.87
C HIS A 8 -5.11 1.76 -27.10
N GLY A 9 -5.16 2.44 -28.24
CA GLY A 9 -4.10 3.31 -28.74
C GLY A 9 -3.84 4.50 -27.83
N LEU A 10 -2.68 4.49 -27.18
CA LEU A 10 -1.98 5.73 -26.84
C LEU A 10 -1.55 6.38 -28.16
N ALA A 11 -2.23 7.45 -28.56
CA ALA A 11 -1.77 8.31 -29.63
C ALA A 11 -0.33 8.77 -29.36
N PRO A 12 0.54 8.92 -30.39
CA PRO A 12 1.89 9.42 -30.21
C PRO A 12 1.85 10.87 -29.68
N SER A 13 2.09 11.04 -28.38
CA SER A 13 2.15 12.37 -27.75
C SER A 13 3.49 13.03 -28.05
N PHE A 14 3.49 14.08 -28.86
CA PHE A 14 4.66 14.91 -29.15
C PHE A 14 5.00 15.80 -27.95
N SER A 15 6.23 15.73 -27.44
CA SER A 15 6.70 16.56 -26.32
C SER A 15 7.48 17.77 -26.83
N LEU A 16 6.89 18.98 -26.80
CA LEU A 16 7.62 20.22 -27.09
C LEU A 16 8.40 20.70 -25.85
N THR A 17 9.70 20.96 -25.99
CA THR A 17 10.51 21.61 -24.96
C THR A 17 10.28 23.13 -24.99
N ALA A 18 10.40 23.82 -23.84
CA ALA A 18 10.21 25.27 -23.78
C ALA A 18 11.18 26.04 -24.70
N GLY A 19 12.40 25.52 -24.87
CA GLY A 19 13.38 26.07 -25.82
C GLY A 19 12.97 25.91 -27.28
N ALA A 20 12.37 24.77 -27.64
CA ALA A 20 11.84 24.57 -29.00
C ALA A 20 10.68 25.50 -29.30
N LEU A 21 9.80 25.75 -28.33
CA LEU A 21 8.69 26.68 -28.50
C LEU A 21 9.18 28.12 -28.73
N THR A 22 10.19 28.58 -27.97
CA THR A 22 10.79 29.91 -28.18
C THR A 22 11.50 30.03 -29.52
N GLN A 23 12.18 28.96 -29.98
CA GLN A 23 12.85 28.93 -31.28
C GLN A 23 11.86 28.92 -32.44
N LEU A 24 10.73 28.20 -32.32
CA LEU A 24 9.65 28.22 -33.30
C LEU A 24 8.94 29.57 -33.37
N LEU A 25 8.71 30.23 -32.23
CA LEU A 25 8.14 31.58 -32.19
C LEU A 25 9.10 32.63 -32.77
N ALA A 26 10.41 32.51 -32.51
CA ALA A 26 11.42 33.38 -33.11
C ALA A 26 11.54 33.16 -34.63
N ALA A 27 11.48 31.90 -35.10
CA ALA A 27 11.41 31.59 -36.51
C ALA A 27 10.18 32.21 -37.17
N PHE A 28 9.01 32.07 -36.54
CA PHE A 28 7.77 32.67 -37.00
C PHE A 28 7.85 34.20 -37.06
N ALA A 29 8.42 34.85 -36.05
CA ALA A 29 8.64 36.29 -36.05
C ALA A 29 9.60 36.75 -37.16
N CYS A 30 10.64 35.97 -37.48
CA CYS A 30 11.53 36.27 -38.59
C CYS A 30 10.84 36.14 -39.95
N PHE A 31 10.00 35.11 -40.14
CA PHE A 31 9.21 34.95 -41.37
C PHE A 31 8.15 36.04 -41.52
N LEU A 32 7.48 36.40 -40.42
CA LEU A 32 6.52 37.49 -40.41
C LEU A 32 7.20 38.83 -40.72
N GLY A 33 8.37 39.08 -40.13
CA GLY A 33 9.18 40.27 -40.41
C GLY A 33 9.62 40.32 -41.88
N ALA A 34 10.06 39.21 -42.46
CA ALA A 34 10.44 39.13 -43.87
C ALA A 34 9.28 39.45 -44.83
N TYR A 35 8.04 39.20 -44.41
CA TYR A 35 6.85 39.46 -45.22
C TYR A 35 6.28 40.87 -45.01
N VAL A 36 6.30 41.38 -43.77
CA VAL A 36 5.64 42.63 -43.39
C VAL A 36 6.55 43.86 -43.58
N LEU A 37 7.84 43.78 -43.25
CA LEU A 37 8.76 44.92 -43.40
C LEU A 37 8.88 45.44 -44.84
N PRO A 38 8.91 44.60 -45.90
CA PRO A 38 9.01 45.09 -47.27
C PRO A 38 7.72 45.73 -47.81
N LEU A 39 6.60 45.61 -47.08
CA LEU A 39 5.35 46.32 -47.36
C LEU A 39 5.34 47.72 -46.74
N THR A 40 6.10 47.93 -45.65
CA THR A 40 6.18 49.21 -44.93
C THR A 40 7.42 50.03 -45.30
N PHE A 41 8.53 49.37 -45.64
CA PHE A 41 9.81 49.98 -46.03
C PHE A 41 10.32 49.31 -47.32
N PRO A 42 10.00 49.87 -48.50
CA PRO A 42 10.31 49.26 -49.79
C PRO A 42 11.81 49.03 -50.04
N GLU A 43 12.67 49.82 -49.41
CA GLU A 43 14.14 49.73 -49.47
C GLU A 43 14.68 48.39 -48.92
N ILE A 44 13.91 47.71 -48.07
CA ILE A 44 14.28 46.46 -47.40
C ILE A 44 13.97 45.23 -48.27
N ARG A 45 13.33 45.39 -49.45
CA ARG A 45 12.93 44.29 -50.37
C ARG A 45 14.07 43.43 -50.90
N GLY A 46 15.33 43.84 -50.70
CA GLY A 46 16.52 43.12 -51.17
C GLY A 46 17.11 42.12 -50.18
N VAL A 47 18.39 42.32 -49.88
CA VAL A 47 19.25 41.36 -49.14
C VAL A 47 18.76 41.09 -47.71
N SER A 48 18.20 42.10 -47.05
CA SER A 48 17.63 42.04 -45.71
C SER A 48 16.42 41.09 -45.60
N GLY A 49 15.50 41.11 -46.56
CA GLY A 49 14.36 40.18 -46.59
C GLY A 49 14.82 38.73 -46.73
N LYS A 50 15.79 38.48 -47.63
CA LYS A 50 16.40 37.15 -47.80
C LYS A 50 17.14 36.68 -46.54
N LEU A 51 17.84 37.58 -45.85
CA LEU A 51 18.51 37.29 -44.57
C LEU A 51 17.52 36.90 -43.46
N LEU A 52 16.37 37.58 -43.34
CA LEU A 52 15.34 37.21 -42.36
C LEU A 52 14.71 35.84 -42.66
N ILE A 53 14.50 35.50 -43.93
CA ILE A 53 14.00 34.18 -44.33
C ILE A 53 15.03 33.09 -44.01
N ILE A 54 16.32 33.33 -44.28
CA ILE A 54 17.40 32.40 -43.95
C ILE A 54 17.52 32.22 -42.43
N LEU A 55 17.49 33.32 -41.66
CA LEU A 55 17.55 33.29 -40.20
C LEU A 55 16.32 32.58 -39.59
N GLY A 56 15.13 32.85 -40.12
CA GLY A 56 13.89 32.16 -39.75
C GLY A 56 13.95 30.66 -40.04
N SER A 57 14.51 30.28 -41.19
CA SER A 57 14.69 28.88 -41.60
C SER A 57 15.70 28.15 -40.71
N ILE A 58 16.81 28.81 -40.33
CA ILE A 58 17.80 28.27 -39.38
C ILE A 58 17.16 28.08 -37.99
N MET A 59 16.41 29.06 -37.49
CA MET A 59 15.70 28.96 -36.20
C MET A 59 14.61 27.86 -36.22
N LEU A 60 13.92 27.67 -37.34
CA LEU A 60 12.94 26.60 -37.54
C LEU A 60 13.62 25.22 -37.48
N VAL A 61 14.72 25.04 -38.22
CA VAL A 61 15.51 23.79 -38.25
C VAL A 61 16.09 23.49 -36.87
N LEU A 62 16.60 24.49 -36.15
CA LEU A 62 17.09 24.32 -34.78
C LEU A 62 15.96 24.00 -33.78
N GLY A 63 14.79 24.64 -33.91
CA GLY A 63 13.61 24.34 -33.10
C GLY A 63 13.11 22.91 -33.31
N ILE A 64 13.00 22.48 -34.57
CA ILE A 64 12.64 21.10 -34.96
C ILE A 64 13.72 20.12 -34.48
N GLY A 65 15.00 20.45 -34.65
CA GLY A 65 16.13 19.67 -34.13
C GLY A 65 16.07 19.50 -32.61
N ASN A 66 15.68 20.52 -31.86
CA ASN A 66 15.53 20.47 -30.40
C ASN A 66 14.30 19.63 -29.96
N ILE A 67 13.25 19.55 -30.79
CA ILE A 67 12.12 18.65 -30.58
C ILE A 67 12.53 17.18 -30.83
N ILE A 68 13.37 16.94 -31.84
CA ILE A 68 13.84 15.61 -32.24
C ILE A 68 14.95 15.09 -31.30
N PHE A 69 15.97 15.92 -31.02
CA PHE A 69 17.15 15.60 -30.20
C PHE A 69 17.03 15.99 -28.72
N GLY A 70 15.98 16.71 -28.30
CA GLY A 70 15.73 17.06 -26.90
C GLY A 70 15.62 15.84 -25.96
N ARG A 71 15.46 14.63 -26.53
CA ARG A 71 15.62 13.34 -25.85
C ARG A 71 17.00 13.16 -25.20
N GLN A 72 18.08 13.72 -25.76
CA GLN A 72 19.43 13.62 -25.17
C GLN A 72 19.63 14.58 -24.00
N LEU A 73 19.14 15.83 -24.07
CA LEU A 73 19.18 16.79 -22.96
C LEU A 73 18.30 16.32 -21.78
N ASN A 74 17.19 15.64 -22.08
CA ASN A 74 16.35 14.97 -21.08
C ASN A 74 17.11 13.87 -20.32
N ARG A 75 18.13 13.22 -20.90
CA ARG A 75 18.92 12.21 -20.16
C ARG A 75 19.71 12.83 -18.99
N VAL A 76 20.12 14.09 -19.12
CA VAL A 76 20.85 14.80 -18.07
C VAL A 76 19.89 15.31 -16.99
N LEU A 77 18.71 15.81 -17.36
CA LEU A 77 17.64 16.20 -16.42
C LEU A 77 16.96 15.01 -15.72
N VAL A 78 17.02 13.81 -16.30
CA VAL A 78 16.53 12.55 -15.70
C VAL A 78 17.32 12.16 -14.44
N ARG A 79 18.55 12.64 -14.27
CA ARG A 79 19.31 12.48 -13.01
C ARG A 79 18.78 13.32 -11.85
N ALA A 80 17.86 14.26 -12.08
CA ALA A 80 17.36 15.21 -11.07
C ALA A 80 15.91 14.97 -10.61
N GLY A 81 15.28 13.83 -10.94
CA GLY A 81 14.04 13.37 -10.31
C GLY A 81 12.75 14.16 -10.59
N LYS A 82 12.79 15.25 -11.37
CA LYS A 82 11.64 16.12 -11.66
C LYS A 82 11.22 16.01 -13.13
N ARG A 83 10.37 15.03 -13.45
CA ARG A 83 9.68 15.02 -14.76
C ARG A 83 8.60 16.10 -14.76
N SER A 84 8.82 17.20 -15.47
CA SER A 84 7.74 18.12 -15.81
C SER A 84 7.17 17.71 -17.16
N ARG A 85 5.86 17.42 -17.22
CA ARG A 85 5.13 17.22 -18.48
C ARG A 85 4.13 18.35 -18.65
N VAL A 86 4.13 18.97 -19.82
CA VAL A 86 3.06 19.90 -20.22
C VAL A 86 2.10 19.08 -21.06
N VAL A 87 0.82 19.10 -20.70
CA VAL A 87 -0.27 18.46 -21.43
C VAL A 87 -1.22 19.56 -21.87
N ILE A 88 -1.60 19.55 -23.14
CA ILE A 88 -2.59 20.50 -23.65
C ILE A 88 -3.95 19.82 -23.54
N PRO A 89 -4.88 20.33 -22.72
CA PRO A 89 -6.20 19.75 -22.60
C PRO A 89 -7.08 20.08 -23.82
N ARG A 90 -8.27 19.50 -23.92
CA ARG A 90 -9.17 19.63 -25.09
C ARG A 90 -9.50 21.10 -25.39
N GLU A 91 -9.71 21.89 -24.35
CA GLU A 91 -10.00 23.32 -24.43
C GLU A 91 -8.79 24.09 -25.01
N GLY A 92 -7.58 23.67 -24.63
CA GLY A 92 -6.33 24.22 -25.17
C GLY A 92 -6.12 23.91 -26.65
N ILE A 93 -6.51 22.71 -27.09
CA ILE A 93 -6.47 22.31 -28.50
C ILE A 93 -7.46 23.16 -29.30
N GLY A 94 -8.69 23.34 -28.80
CA GLY A 94 -9.67 24.22 -29.44
C GLY A 94 -9.18 25.67 -29.57
N TYR A 95 -8.58 26.20 -28.50
CA TYR A 95 -7.98 27.54 -28.52
C TYR A 95 -6.85 27.67 -29.56
N LEU A 96 -5.97 26.66 -29.64
CA LEU A 96 -4.89 26.62 -30.63
C LEU A 96 -5.41 26.48 -32.06
N ALA A 97 -6.48 25.71 -32.28
CA ALA A 97 -7.11 25.58 -33.59
C ALA A 97 -7.67 26.93 -34.06
N ILE A 98 -8.39 27.67 -33.20
CA ILE A 98 -8.90 29.02 -33.51
C ILE A 98 -7.74 29.97 -33.79
N MET A 99 -6.69 29.97 -32.94
CA MET A 99 -5.48 30.75 -33.16
C MET A 99 -4.83 30.44 -34.52
N LEU A 100 -4.75 29.16 -34.90
CA LEU A 100 -4.19 28.75 -36.18
C LEU A 100 -5.04 29.22 -37.35
N THR A 101 -6.36 29.09 -37.26
CA THR A 101 -7.29 29.60 -38.28
C THR A 101 -7.16 31.11 -38.45
N LEU A 102 -7.09 31.86 -37.36
CA LEU A 102 -6.88 33.31 -37.39
C LEU A 102 -5.51 33.69 -37.95
N ALA A 103 -4.46 32.94 -37.62
CA ALA A 103 -3.12 33.15 -38.17
C ALA A 103 -3.08 32.93 -39.69
N VAL A 104 -3.71 31.85 -40.18
CA VAL A 104 -3.82 31.58 -41.62
C VAL A 104 -4.64 32.67 -42.32
N GLY A 105 -5.78 33.06 -41.75
CA GLY A 105 -6.59 34.16 -42.25
C GLY A 105 -5.87 35.51 -42.26
N ALA A 106 -5.02 35.77 -41.27
CA ALA A 106 -4.17 36.96 -41.21
C ALA A 106 -3.07 36.97 -42.29
N LEU A 107 -2.51 35.81 -42.61
CA LEU A 107 -1.46 35.66 -43.64
C LEU A 107 -2.01 35.70 -45.06
N MET A 108 -3.22 35.19 -45.29
CA MET A 108 -3.87 35.20 -46.60
C MET A 108 -4.66 36.48 -46.88
N GLY A 109 -5.13 37.16 -45.84
CA GLY A 109 -5.97 38.34 -45.95
C GLY A 109 -5.18 39.64 -46.18
N HIS A 110 -5.71 40.52 -47.02
CA HIS A 110 -5.19 41.88 -47.21
C HIS A 110 -5.55 42.85 -46.05
N ARG A 111 -6.24 42.36 -45.00
CA ARG A 111 -6.73 43.15 -43.87
C ARG A 111 -6.01 42.74 -42.59
N ASN A 112 -5.58 43.73 -41.80
CA ASN A 112 -4.83 43.51 -40.56
C ASN A 112 -5.68 43.09 -39.35
N MET A 113 -7.02 43.07 -39.47
CA MET A 113 -7.93 42.77 -38.35
C MET A 113 -7.71 41.37 -37.73
N PRO A 114 -7.55 40.27 -38.50
CA PRO A 114 -7.33 38.95 -37.92
C PRO A 114 -5.99 38.83 -37.16
N LEU A 115 -4.97 39.60 -37.58
CA LEU A 115 -3.67 39.66 -36.91
C LEU A 115 -3.78 40.26 -35.50
N LEU A 116 -4.62 41.29 -35.34
CA LEU A 116 -4.89 41.91 -34.03
C LEU A 116 -5.57 40.91 -33.09
N VAL A 117 -6.61 40.20 -33.57
CA VAL A 117 -7.32 39.18 -32.77
C VAL A 117 -6.37 38.04 -32.40
N PHE A 118 -5.53 37.59 -33.34
CA PHE A 118 -4.48 36.61 -33.06
C PHE A 118 -3.53 37.08 -31.95
N GLY A 119 -3.04 38.33 -32.02
CA GLY A 119 -2.18 38.90 -30.98
C GLY A 119 -2.86 38.96 -29.60
N MET A 120 -4.13 39.39 -29.56
CA MET A 120 -4.94 39.41 -28.34
C MET A 120 -5.18 38.01 -27.76
N MET A 121 -5.24 36.97 -28.58
CA MET A 121 -5.33 35.58 -28.13
C MET A 121 -3.98 34.97 -27.74
N ALA A 122 -2.90 35.35 -28.41
CA ALA A 122 -1.56 34.84 -28.11
C ALA A 122 -1.09 35.27 -26.72
N GLY A 123 -1.40 36.50 -26.30
CA GLY A 123 -1.04 37.05 -24.98
C GLY A 123 -1.51 36.17 -23.81
N PRO A 124 -2.82 35.93 -23.63
CA PRO A 124 -3.37 35.06 -22.59
C PRO A 124 -2.80 33.63 -22.62
N PHE A 125 -2.52 33.08 -23.81
CA PHE A 125 -1.92 31.76 -23.95
C PHE A 125 -0.51 31.70 -23.35
N ILE A 126 0.35 32.66 -23.74
CA ILE A 126 1.72 32.77 -23.23
C ILE A 126 1.71 33.08 -21.73
N LEU A 127 0.85 34.00 -21.29
CA LEU A 127 0.70 34.40 -19.90
C LEU A 127 0.26 33.21 -19.03
N ASN A 128 -0.73 32.43 -19.48
CA ASN A 128 -1.15 31.22 -18.78
C ASN A 128 0.00 30.22 -18.64
N GLY A 129 0.76 29.97 -19.71
CA GLY A 129 1.94 29.09 -19.66
C GLY A 129 2.99 29.55 -18.65
N TRP A 130 3.26 30.86 -18.60
CA TRP A 130 4.22 31.45 -17.67
C TRP A 130 3.74 31.38 -16.22
N ILE A 131 2.47 31.71 -15.96
CA ILE A 131 1.84 31.62 -14.64
C ILE A 131 1.86 30.18 -14.14
N VAL A 132 1.41 29.21 -14.94
CA VAL A 132 1.39 27.79 -14.58
C VAL A 132 2.80 27.27 -14.27
N TYR A 133 3.80 27.68 -15.06
CA TYR A 133 5.21 27.36 -14.78
C TYR A 133 5.66 27.92 -13.42
N GLY A 134 5.39 29.20 -13.16
CA GLY A 134 5.72 29.86 -11.90
C GLY A 134 4.95 29.29 -10.70
N MET A 135 3.72 28.79 -10.91
CA MET A 135 2.90 28.21 -9.87
C MET A 135 3.48 26.89 -9.34
N LEU A 136 4.00 26.04 -10.22
CA LEU A 136 4.55 24.74 -9.83
C LEU A 136 6.02 24.81 -9.40
N LYS A 137 6.77 25.81 -9.86
CA LYS A 137 8.17 25.99 -9.46
C LYS A 137 8.28 26.29 -7.96
N GLY A 138 9.08 25.52 -7.23
CA GLY A 138 9.30 25.75 -5.79
C GLY A 138 8.19 25.22 -4.88
N ILE A 139 7.31 24.36 -5.41
CA ILE A 139 6.39 23.56 -4.60
C ILE A 139 7.08 22.30 -4.13
N THR A 140 6.89 21.97 -2.86
CA THR A 140 7.30 20.68 -2.27
C THR A 140 6.07 20.01 -1.69
N VAL A 141 5.98 18.69 -1.87
CA VAL A 141 4.89 17.89 -1.32
C VAL A 141 5.50 16.88 -0.38
N GLU A 142 4.95 16.83 0.83
CA GLU A 142 5.30 15.85 1.84
C GLU A 142 4.08 14.96 2.05
N ARG A 143 4.30 13.64 2.06
CA ARG A 143 3.25 12.65 2.28
C ARG A 143 3.43 12.02 3.65
N ARG A 144 2.35 11.95 4.43
CA ARG A 144 2.28 11.17 5.66
C ARG A 144 1.29 10.03 5.48
N VAL A 145 1.80 8.82 5.64
CA VAL A 145 1.06 7.57 5.50
C VAL A 145 1.39 6.68 6.69
N PRO A 146 0.42 5.99 7.29
CA PRO A 146 0.74 4.96 8.27
C PRO A 146 1.52 3.82 7.59
N ARG A 147 2.55 3.30 8.26
CA ARG A 147 3.38 2.19 7.73
C ARG A 147 2.59 0.89 7.59
N ARG A 148 1.53 0.73 8.38
CA ARG A 148 0.72 -0.48 8.48
C ARG A 148 -0.76 -0.12 8.46
N ALA A 149 -1.55 -0.99 7.85
CA ALA A 149 -2.99 -0.90 7.78
C ALA A 149 -3.60 -2.31 7.85
N THR A 150 -4.91 -2.41 8.03
CA THR A 150 -5.62 -3.70 7.99
C THR A 150 -6.58 -3.72 6.80
N VAL A 151 -6.79 -4.89 6.20
CA VAL A 151 -7.77 -5.06 5.11
C VAL A 151 -9.15 -4.52 5.51
N ASP A 152 -9.80 -3.82 4.56
CA ASP A 152 -11.11 -3.18 4.68
C ASP A 152 -11.24 -2.06 5.71
N GLN A 153 -10.15 -1.63 6.32
CA GLN A 153 -10.13 -0.39 7.11
C GLN A 153 -9.79 0.81 6.21
N TYR A 154 -10.43 1.95 6.50
CA TYR A 154 -10.08 3.22 5.86
C TYR A 154 -8.75 3.74 6.41
N VAL A 155 -7.85 4.08 5.51
CA VAL A 155 -6.53 4.64 5.78
C VAL A 155 -6.52 6.07 5.27
N SER A 156 -6.36 7.02 6.19
CA SER A 156 -6.19 8.42 5.82
C SER A 156 -4.76 8.69 5.37
N VAL A 157 -4.60 9.19 4.15
CA VAL A 157 -3.33 9.69 3.63
C VAL A 157 -3.34 11.20 3.66
N GLU A 158 -2.35 11.78 4.32
CA GLU A 158 -2.23 13.21 4.47
C GLU A 158 -1.15 13.75 3.52
N ILE A 159 -1.56 14.70 2.67
CA ILE A 159 -0.69 15.39 1.71
C ILE A 159 -0.52 16.82 2.20
N THR A 160 0.72 17.21 2.47
CA THR A 160 1.08 18.59 2.80
C THR A 160 1.81 19.23 1.63
N VAL A 161 1.23 20.27 1.05
CA VAL A 161 1.83 21.07 -0.02
C VAL A 161 2.42 22.33 0.59
N ARG A 162 3.73 22.51 0.46
CA ARG A 162 4.45 23.69 0.92
C ARG A 162 4.88 24.55 -0.27
N ASN A 163 4.50 25.82 -0.24
CA ASN A 163 4.90 26.82 -1.21
C ASN A 163 6.12 27.60 -0.69
N ARG A 164 7.29 27.38 -1.29
CA ARG A 164 8.54 28.05 -0.90
C ARG A 164 8.76 29.40 -1.60
N LYS A 165 7.83 29.84 -2.45
CA LYS A 165 7.94 31.11 -3.17
C LYS A 165 7.67 32.29 -2.24
N ARG A 166 8.32 33.42 -2.52
CA ARG A 166 8.17 34.66 -1.72
C ARG A 166 6.92 35.46 -2.08
N LEU A 167 6.55 35.52 -3.37
CA LEU A 167 5.52 36.43 -3.87
C LEU A 167 4.31 35.72 -4.50
N LEU A 168 4.53 34.61 -5.23
CA LEU A 168 3.46 33.95 -5.98
C LEU A 168 2.76 32.87 -5.16
N ALA A 169 1.44 32.99 -5.03
CA ALA A 169 0.59 31.91 -4.57
C ALA A 169 0.48 30.80 -5.64
N SER A 170 0.15 29.59 -5.22
CA SER A 170 -0.26 28.52 -6.14
C SER A 170 -1.75 28.30 -6.01
N HIS A 171 -2.45 28.29 -7.13
CA HIS A 171 -3.89 28.14 -7.17
C HIS A 171 -4.26 26.84 -7.89
N MET A 172 -5.38 26.25 -7.47
CA MET A 172 -5.95 25.04 -8.07
C MET A 172 -4.87 23.98 -8.34
N LEU A 173 -4.14 23.60 -7.28
CA LEU A 173 -3.17 22.52 -7.36
C LEU A 173 -3.90 21.20 -7.14
N GLU A 174 -3.75 20.28 -8.06
CA GLU A 174 -4.19 18.89 -7.90
C GLU A 174 -2.99 18.02 -7.59
N VAL A 175 -3.04 17.29 -6.48
CA VAL A 175 -2.03 16.28 -6.15
C VAL A 175 -2.68 14.91 -6.33
N ARG A 176 -2.14 14.15 -7.28
CA ARG A 176 -2.61 12.82 -7.63
C ARG A 176 -1.56 11.79 -7.26
N ASP A 177 -1.92 10.89 -6.37
CA ASP A 177 -1.08 9.80 -5.93
C ASP A 177 -1.43 8.50 -6.64
N ARG A 178 -0.42 7.89 -7.27
CA ARG A 178 -0.58 6.57 -7.85
C ARG A 178 -0.42 5.52 -6.76
N ILE A 179 -1.41 4.65 -6.58
CA ILE A 179 -1.29 3.53 -5.65
C ILE A 179 -1.03 2.27 -6.46
N SER A 180 0.10 1.62 -6.18
CA SER A 180 0.48 0.37 -6.81
C SER A 180 0.69 -0.71 -5.75
N GLY A 181 0.10 -1.88 -5.97
CA GLY A 181 0.31 -3.06 -5.13
C GLY A 181 0.95 -4.16 -5.95
N ARG A 182 1.99 -4.81 -5.41
CA ARG A 182 2.62 -5.97 -6.07
C ARG A 182 1.65 -7.14 -6.25
N ASN A 183 0.52 -7.13 -5.53
CA ASN A 183 -0.50 -8.18 -5.49
C ASN A 183 -1.87 -7.73 -6.04
N LEU A 184 -1.99 -6.53 -6.61
CA LEU A 184 -3.26 -6.06 -7.15
C LEU A 184 -3.67 -6.86 -8.38
N ARG A 185 -4.93 -7.31 -8.43
CA ARG A 185 -5.54 -7.82 -9.66
C ARG A 185 -5.35 -6.78 -10.77
N LYS A 186 -5.07 -7.23 -12.00
CA LYS A 186 -4.83 -6.35 -13.18
C LYS A 186 -5.86 -5.22 -13.38
N SER A 187 -7.07 -5.38 -12.84
CA SER A 187 -8.19 -4.43 -12.96
C SER A 187 -8.14 -3.24 -11.98
N LEU A 188 -7.26 -3.25 -10.98
CA LEU A 188 -7.22 -2.22 -9.92
C LEU A 188 -5.93 -1.38 -9.93
N HIS A 189 -5.04 -1.57 -10.91
CA HIS A 189 -3.71 -0.94 -11.00
C HIS A 189 -3.69 0.61 -11.09
N ASP A 190 -4.84 1.27 -10.92
CA ASP A 190 -5.00 2.70 -11.07
C ASP A 190 -6.00 3.27 -10.05
N VAL A 191 -5.97 2.77 -8.81
CA VAL A 191 -6.56 3.57 -7.72
C VAL A 191 -5.66 4.80 -7.55
N GLU A 192 -6.26 5.96 -7.75
CA GLU A 192 -5.58 7.25 -7.62
C GLU A 192 -6.14 8.00 -6.42
N GLY A 193 -5.26 8.43 -5.52
CA GLY A 193 -5.61 9.39 -4.48
C GLY A 193 -5.59 10.80 -5.06
N LEU A 194 -6.66 11.58 -4.92
CA LEU A 194 -6.71 12.95 -5.42
C LEU A 194 -7.00 13.92 -4.28
N VAL A 195 -6.16 14.95 -4.16
CA VAL A 195 -6.40 16.09 -3.26
C VAL A 195 -6.23 17.37 -4.06
N ALA A 196 -7.26 18.22 -4.02
CA ALA A 196 -7.23 19.53 -4.65
C ALA A 196 -7.00 20.63 -3.60
N PHE A 197 -6.12 21.58 -3.91
CA PHE A 197 -5.83 22.75 -3.10
C PHE A 197 -6.21 24.00 -3.88
N VAL A 198 -7.26 24.68 -3.42
CA VAL A 198 -7.76 25.92 -4.06
C VAL A 198 -6.68 27.01 -4.07
N ARG A 199 -5.98 27.19 -2.94
CA ARG A 199 -4.93 28.19 -2.80
C ARG A 199 -3.89 27.79 -1.75
N VAL A 200 -2.62 27.86 -2.13
CA VAL A 200 -1.46 27.73 -1.24
C VAL A 200 -0.69 29.06 -1.24
N PRO A 201 -0.83 29.89 -0.18
CA PRO A 201 -0.17 31.20 -0.10
C PRO A 201 1.36 31.11 -0.19
N PRO A 202 2.06 32.21 -0.53
CA PRO A 202 3.51 32.28 -0.48
C PRO A 202 4.03 31.96 0.93
N LYS A 203 5.16 31.26 1.02
CA LYS A 203 5.80 30.81 2.29
C LYS A 203 4.87 30.04 3.25
N ALA A 204 3.75 29.50 2.77
CA ALA A 204 2.80 28.75 3.58
C ALA A 204 2.75 27.27 3.19
N ALA A 205 2.18 26.46 4.08
CA ALA A 205 1.82 25.08 3.82
C ALA A 205 0.31 24.88 3.95
N ARG A 206 -0.25 24.01 3.14
CA ARG A 206 -1.64 23.53 3.25
C ARG A 206 -1.65 22.03 3.24
N THR A 207 -2.56 21.47 4.03
CA THR A 207 -2.67 20.04 4.22
C THR A 207 -4.07 19.60 3.81
N GLY A 208 -4.13 18.55 3.02
CA GLY A 208 -5.37 17.91 2.59
C GLY A 208 -5.23 16.40 2.76
N ARG A 209 -6.36 15.72 2.82
CA ARG A 209 -6.41 14.29 3.12
C ARG A 209 -7.30 13.59 2.11
N TYR A 210 -6.96 12.35 1.80
CA TYR A 210 -7.83 11.43 1.08
C TYR A 210 -7.81 10.07 1.78
N GLU A 211 -8.89 9.32 1.64
CA GLU A 211 -9.03 8.01 2.27
C GLU A 211 -8.85 6.89 1.26
N LEU A 212 -8.20 5.83 1.71
CA LEU A 212 -8.00 4.61 0.93
C LEU A 212 -8.53 3.41 1.70
N ARG A 213 -9.18 2.49 0.98
CA ARG A 213 -9.56 1.20 1.52
C ARG A 213 -8.89 0.10 0.73
N PHE A 214 -8.11 -0.75 1.40
CA PHE A 214 -7.42 -1.88 0.78
C PHE A 214 -8.26 -3.15 0.92
N SER A 215 -8.70 -3.71 -0.20
CA SER A 215 -9.50 -4.96 -0.20
C SER A 215 -8.67 -6.24 -0.05
N ASP A 216 -7.37 -6.17 -0.33
CA ASP A 216 -6.46 -7.31 -0.29
C ASP A 216 -5.24 -7.00 0.59
N ARG A 217 -4.75 -8.00 1.34
CA ARG A 217 -3.52 -7.86 2.13
C ARG A 217 -2.28 -7.80 1.23
N GLY A 218 -1.20 -7.23 1.74
CA GLY A 218 0.09 -7.21 1.05
C GLY A 218 0.85 -5.90 1.16
N ARG A 219 1.92 -5.79 0.37
CA ARG A 219 2.76 -4.58 0.30
C ARG A 219 2.27 -3.67 -0.81
N TYR A 220 1.99 -2.43 -0.45
CA TYR A 220 1.56 -1.36 -1.32
C TYR A 220 2.56 -0.22 -1.33
N THR A 221 2.69 0.41 -2.48
CA THR A 221 3.52 1.60 -2.69
C THR A 221 2.59 2.72 -3.13
N ILE A 222 2.55 3.79 -2.33
CA ILE A 222 1.83 5.03 -2.62
C ILE A 222 2.82 6.03 -3.21
N GLY A 223 2.43 6.62 -4.33
CA GLY A 223 3.27 7.47 -5.15
C GLY A 223 3.88 6.72 -6.35
N PRO A 224 4.61 7.42 -7.22
CA PRO A 224 4.97 8.84 -7.14
C PRO A 224 3.75 9.76 -7.27
N ALA A 225 3.78 10.92 -6.62
CA ALA A 225 2.74 11.94 -6.76
C ALA A 225 2.92 12.75 -8.05
N ARG A 226 1.82 13.10 -8.72
CA ARG A 226 1.78 14.12 -9.77
C ARG A 226 1.09 15.36 -9.21
N VAL A 227 1.79 16.48 -9.19
CA VAL A 227 1.22 17.79 -8.89
C VAL A 227 0.93 18.50 -10.20
N SER A 228 -0.31 18.86 -10.45
CA SER A 228 -0.73 19.57 -11.66
C SER A 228 -1.52 20.82 -11.37
N SER A 229 -1.50 21.77 -12.30
CA SER A 229 -2.41 22.90 -12.30
C SER A 229 -2.78 23.29 -13.73
N ARG A 230 -4.03 23.72 -13.88
CA ARG A 230 -4.61 24.24 -15.12
C ARG A 230 -4.98 25.73 -14.99
N PHE A 231 -4.81 26.33 -13.82
CA PHE A 231 -5.20 27.71 -13.53
C PHE A 231 -4.20 28.72 -14.15
N PRO A 232 -4.64 29.89 -14.65
CA PRO A 232 -5.99 30.45 -14.57
C PRO A 232 -6.97 30.08 -15.69
N LEU A 233 -6.51 29.91 -16.93
CA LEU A 233 -7.42 29.84 -18.09
C LEU A 233 -7.86 28.43 -18.48
N GLY A 234 -7.24 27.38 -17.92
CA GLY A 234 -7.56 26.00 -18.28
C GLY A 234 -7.02 25.52 -19.63
N ILE A 235 -6.35 26.41 -20.39
CA ILE A 235 -5.85 26.20 -21.76
C ILE A 235 -4.58 25.34 -21.80
N GLY A 236 -3.85 25.24 -20.69
CA GLY A 236 -2.66 24.40 -20.59
C GLY A 236 -2.55 23.77 -19.20
N GLU A 237 -2.24 22.48 -19.16
CA GLU A 237 -1.93 21.77 -17.93
C GLU A 237 -0.42 21.56 -17.84
N ARG A 238 0.16 21.89 -16.69
CA ARG A 238 1.51 21.44 -16.37
C ARG A 238 1.44 20.52 -15.18
N GLY A 239 2.08 19.36 -15.31
CA GLY A 239 2.29 18.41 -14.24
C GLY A 239 3.77 18.32 -13.87
N GLN A 240 4.04 18.21 -12.57
CA GLN A 240 5.35 17.87 -12.01
C GLN A 240 5.22 16.54 -11.25
N MET A 241 6.05 15.57 -11.61
CA MET A 241 6.17 14.33 -10.83
C MET A 241 7.07 14.55 -9.62
N ILE A 242 6.65 14.04 -8.48
CA ILE A 242 7.40 13.95 -7.24
C ILE A 242 7.69 12.47 -7.02
N ALA A 243 8.97 12.11 -7.13
CA ALA A 243 9.40 10.72 -7.16
C ALA A 243 9.25 9.99 -5.82
N GLU A 244 9.05 10.72 -4.73
CA GLU A 244 8.95 10.15 -3.39
C GLU A 244 7.76 9.19 -3.26
N THR A 245 8.04 8.00 -2.79
CA THR A 245 7.07 6.92 -2.58
C THR A 245 7.06 6.52 -1.10
N SER A 246 5.89 6.11 -0.62
CA SER A 246 5.72 5.59 0.74
C SER A 246 5.21 4.16 0.66
N GLU A 247 5.74 3.26 1.49
CA GLU A 247 5.26 1.89 1.57
C GLU A 247 4.26 1.70 2.71
N VAL A 248 3.24 0.88 2.45
CA VAL A 248 2.24 0.44 3.42
C VAL A 248 2.14 -1.06 3.37
N ILE A 249 2.21 -1.71 4.54
CA ILE A 249 1.93 -3.13 4.68
C ILE A 249 0.50 -3.28 5.18
N VAL A 250 -0.35 -3.93 4.39
CA VAL A 250 -1.75 -4.18 4.72
C VAL A 250 -1.85 -5.59 5.32
N HIS A 251 -2.13 -5.65 6.61
CA HIS A 251 -2.30 -6.86 7.41
C HIS A 251 -3.61 -7.58 7.08
N PRO A 252 -3.65 -8.92 7.25
CA PRO A 252 -4.90 -9.67 7.18
C PRO A 252 -5.93 -9.16 8.19
N LYS A 253 -7.21 -9.45 7.95
CA LYS A 253 -8.27 -9.09 8.89
C LYS A 253 -8.07 -9.83 10.21
N ILE A 254 -8.20 -9.10 11.31
CA ILE A 254 -8.18 -9.67 12.66
C ILE A 254 -9.63 -9.91 13.08
N GLY A 255 -9.93 -11.14 13.45
CA GLY A 255 -11.23 -11.56 13.95
C GLY A 255 -11.27 -11.70 15.47
N GLN A 256 -12.25 -12.46 15.94
CA GLN A 256 -12.40 -12.86 17.33
C GLN A 256 -12.54 -14.39 17.39
N LEU A 257 -11.72 -15.05 18.21
CA LEU A 257 -11.87 -16.48 18.47
C LEU A 257 -13.16 -16.74 19.26
N LEU A 258 -13.90 -17.76 18.87
CA LEU A 258 -15.17 -18.10 19.51
C LEU A 258 -14.94 -18.69 20.92
N PRO A 259 -15.87 -18.48 21.87
CA PRO A 259 -15.73 -19.03 23.22
C PRO A 259 -15.60 -20.56 23.26
N SER A 260 -16.24 -21.26 22.31
CA SER A 260 -16.11 -22.72 22.15
C SER A 260 -14.67 -23.14 21.86
N TRP A 261 -13.99 -22.44 20.94
CA TRP A 261 -12.60 -22.69 20.62
C TRP A 261 -11.70 -22.43 21.83
N ARG A 262 -11.89 -21.31 22.51
CA ARG A 262 -11.11 -20.97 23.72
C ARG A 262 -11.24 -22.02 24.82
N ARG A 263 -12.47 -22.53 25.06
CA ARG A 263 -12.69 -23.63 26.02
C ARG A 263 -11.98 -24.91 25.60
N GLN A 264 -12.13 -25.33 24.35
CA GLN A 264 -11.44 -26.51 23.83
C GLN A 264 -9.92 -26.39 23.98
N GLN A 265 -9.35 -25.25 23.65
CA GLN A 265 -7.92 -25.00 23.83
C GLN A 265 -7.50 -24.99 25.30
N LYS A 266 -8.36 -24.51 26.20
CA LYS A 266 -8.14 -24.54 27.66
C LYS A 266 -8.33 -25.93 28.28
N GLU A 267 -9.12 -26.82 27.68
CA GLU A 267 -9.27 -28.21 28.12
C GLU A 267 -8.06 -29.04 27.68
N LEU A 268 -7.62 -28.88 26.42
CA LEU A 268 -6.40 -29.47 25.88
C LEU A 268 -5.15 -28.98 26.64
N ALA A 269 -5.12 -27.68 26.93
CA ALA A 269 -4.98 -27.21 28.29
C ALA A 269 -4.37 -28.10 29.38
N GLU A 270 -5.32 -28.43 30.23
CA GLU A 270 -5.20 -29.08 31.50
C GLU A 270 -4.96 -30.58 31.33
N SER A 271 -5.18 -31.15 30.13
CA SER A 271 -4.90 -32.56 29.83
C SER A 271 -3.43 -32.82 29.52
N SER A 272 -2.78 -31.97 28.71
CA SER A 272 -1.35 -32.15 28.35
C SER A 272 -0.43 -31.99 29.56
N VAL A 273 -0.77 -31.06 30.45
CA VAL A 273 -0.06 -30.76 31.70
C VAL A 273 -0.14 -31.92 32.70
N ARG A 274 -1.26 -32.64 32.75
CA ARG A 274 -1.42 -33.82 33.63
C ARG A 274 -0.50 -34.99 33.27
N VAL A 275 -0.09 -35.11 32.00
CA VAL A 275 0.80 -36.19 31.53
C VAL A 275 2.28 -35.88 31.85
N HIS A 276 2.67 -34.60 31.87
CA HIS A 276 4.08 -34.16 32.01
C HIS A 276 4.43 -33.63 33.41
N SER A 277 3.47 -33.55 34.32
CA SER A 277 3.73 -33.16 35.72
C SER A 277 4.50 -34.26 36.44
N ARG A 278 5.83 -34.15 36.46
CA ARG A 278 6.67 -34.87 37.44
C ARG A 278 6.23 -34.44 38.84
N PRO A 279 5.79 -35.38 39.71
CA PRO A 279 5.42 -35.04 41.07
C PRO A 279 6.69 -34.69 41.85
N GLY A 280 7.07 -33.40 41.89
CA GLY A 280 8.23 -32.99 42.68
C GLY A 280 8.76 -31.56 42.53
N LEU A 281 8.38 -30.77 41.51
CA LEU A 281 8.86 -29.38 41.41
C LEU A 281 7.82 -28.40 41.95
N PHE A 282 8.07 -27.91 43.17
CA PHE A 282 7.22 -26.99 43.94
C PHE A 282 7.30 -25.53 43.45
N ASP A 283 7.24 -25.28 42.14
CA ASP A 283 7.27 -23.92 41.58
C ASP A 283 5.89 -23.46 41.09
N ASP A 284 4.83 -23.96 41.72
CA ASP A 284 3.44 -23.61 41.41
C ASP A 284 2.90 -22.55 42.37
N GLU A 285 2.15 -21.59 41.82
CA GLU A 285 1.49 -20.51 42.56
C GLU A 285 0.44 -21.09 43.52
N PHE A 286 0.53 -20.73 44.81
CA PHE A 286 -0.43 -21.17 45.82
C PHE A 286 -1.84 -20.68 45.45
N HIS A 287 -2.78 -21.61 45.24
CA HIS A 287 -4.14 -21.27 44.84
C HIS A 287 -5.10 -21.26 46.03
N ARG A 288 -5.22 -22.39 46.73
CA ARG A 288 -6.15 -22.53 47.86
C ARG A 288 -5.75 -23.65 48.81
N ILE A 289 -6.27 -23.62 50.03
CA ILE A 289 -6.23 -24.77 50.96
C ILE A 289 -7.60 -25.43 50.96
N ARG A 290 -7.65 -26.73 50.68
CA ARG A 290 -8.86 -27.55 50.72
C ARG A 290 -8.69 -28.78 51.61
N GLU A 291 -9.79 -29.46 51.91
CA GLU A 291 -9.77 -30.72 52.63
C GLU A 291 -9.06 -31.81 51.81
N TYR A 292 -8.29 -32.65 52.51
CA TYR A 292 -7.59 -33.81 51.94
C TYR A 292 -8.59 -34.82 51.39
N ARG A 293 -8.32 -35.29 50.17
CA ARG A 293 -9.01 -36.43 49.55
C ARG A 293 -8.02 -37.58 49.43
N SER A 294 -8.55 -38.80 49.38
CA SER A 294 -7.73 -40.02 49.35
C SER A 294 -6.71 -40.08 48.20
N ASP A 295 -6.98 -39.36 47.10
CA ASP A 295 -6.11 -39.29 45.91
C ASP A 295 -5.03 -38.19 46.00
N ASP A 296 -4.99 -37.40 47.08
CA ASP A 296 -4.03 -36.31 47.24
C ASP A 296 -2.67 -36.81 47.73
N ASN A 297 -1.58 -36.20 47.25
CA ASN A 297 -0.23 -36.53 47.70
C ASN A 297 -0.03 -36.16 49.19
N PRO A 298 0.37 -37.07 50.08
CA PRO A 298 0.59 -36.76 51.50
C PRO A 298 1.64 -35.66 51.74
N ARG A 299 2.55 -35.41 50.79
CA ARG A 299 3.58 -34.35 50.89
C ARG A 299 3.01 -32.94 50.68
N SER A 300 1.81 -32.78 50.10
CA SER A 300 1.16 -31.48 49.95
C SER A 300 0.27 -31.09 51.14
N ILE A 301 0.31 -31.88 52.23
CA ILE A 301 -0.40 -31.58 53.48
C ILE A 301 0.16 -30.31 54.11
N HIS A 302 -0.72 -29.34 54.36
CA HIS A 302 -0.37 -28.10 55.04
C HIS A 302 -0.54 -28.25 56.55
N TRP A 303 0.49 -28.79 57.20
CA TRP A 303 0.48 -29.11 58.63
C TRP A 303 0.00 -27.98 59.54
N ARG A 304 0.32 -26.72 59.22
CA ARG A 304 -0.13 -25.55 60.00
C ARG A 304 -1.65 -25.34 59.93
N SER A 305 -2.28 -25.61 58.80
CA SER A 305 -3.75 -25.51 58.68
C SER A 305 -4.43 -26.75 59.24
N THR A 306 -3.84 -27.92 59.04
CA THR A 306 -4.29 -29.18 59.64
C THR A 306 -4.35 -29.09 61.16
N ALA A 307 -3.29 -28.57 61.80
CA ALA A 307 -3.22 -28.42 63.26
C ALA A 307 -4.27 -27.44 63.82
N ARG A 308 -4.69 -26.43 63.04
CA ARG A 308 -5.71 -25.45 63.47
C ARG A 308 -7.14 -25.93 63.28
N ARG A 309 -7.40 -26.77 62.27
CA ARG A 309 -8.76 -27.23 61.94
C ARG A 309 -9.09 -28.63 62.43
N GLY A 310 -8.10 -29.40 62.87
CA GLY A 310 -8.30 -30.79 63.33
C GLY A 310 -8.63 -31.78 62.21
N GLN A 311 -8.50 -31.37 60.94
CA GLN A 311 -8.77 -32.17 59.75
C GLN A 311 -7.60 -32.01 58.76
N LEU A 312 -7.28 -33.04 57.98
CA LEU A 312 -6.19 -32.99 57.01
C LEU A 312 -6.49 -31.96 55.92
N MET A 313 -5.62 -30.95 55.80
CA MET A 313 -5.74 -29.89 54.80
C MET A 313 -4.60 -29.97 53.80
N VAL A 314 -4.91 -29.85 52.51
CA VAL A 314 -3.95 -29.91 51.40
C VAL A 314 -3.78 -28.53 50.77
N ARG A 315 -2.53 -28.15 50.49
CA ARG A 315 -2.21 -27.03 49.61
C ARG A 315 -2.54 -27.43 48.18
N GLU A 316 -3.56 -26.80 47.61
CA GLU A 316 -3.84 -26.84 46.19
C GLU A 316 -3.04 -25.73 45.51
N HIS A 317 -2.14 -26.14 44.64
CA HIS A 317 -1.35 -25.25 43.82
C HIS A 317 -2.00 -25.19 42.45
N GLN A 318 -2.12 -24.00 41.88
CA GLN A 318 -2.53 -23.87 40.48
C GLN A 318 -1.26 -23.86 39.64
N GLN A 319 -1.10 -24.86 38.78
CA GLN A 319 -0.11 -24.80 37.72
C GLN A 319 -0.50 -23.67 36.76
N ASN A 320 0.04 -22.48 37.00
CA ASN A 320 -0.05 -21.37 36.06
C ASN A 320 1.01 -21.56 34.96
N ARG A 321 1.08 -22.75 34.36
CA ARG A 321 1.85 -22.96 33.14
C ARG A 321 1.03 -22.38 32.00
N GLN A 322 1.30 -21.10 31.72
CA GLN A 322 0.81 -20.42 30.53
C GLN A 322 1.11 -21.32 29.34
N SER A 323 0.07 -21.72 28.62
CA SER A 323 0.24 -22.63 27.49
C SER A 323 0.81 -21.84 26.33
N ASP A 324 2.12 -21.94 26.15
CA ASP A 324 2.80 -21.53 24.94
C ASP A 324 2.08 -22.19 23.77
N SER A 325 1.66 -21.40 22.79
CA SER A 325 0.97 -21.92 21.61
C SER A 325 1.69 -21.48 20.33
N LEU A 326 2.19 -22.47 19.64
CA LEU A 326 2.93 -22.38 18.41
C LEU A 326 1.95 -22.45 17.24
N VAL A 327 1.98 -21.46 16.36
CA VAL A 327 1.06 -21.41 15.20
C VAL A 327 1.79 -21.89 13.97
N LEU A 328 1.31 -22.95 13.33
CA LEU A 328 1.77 -23.39 12.02
C LEU A 328 0.69 -23.14 10.97
N LEU A 329 1.08 -22.55 9.84
CA LEU A 329 0.17 -22.24 8.74
C LEU A 329 0.67 -22.89 7.45
N ASP A 330 -0.10 -23.82 6.92
CA ASP A 330 0.16 -24.46 5.62
C ASP A 330 -0.56 -23.70 4.49
N LEU A 331 0.21 -23.15 3.53
CA LEU A 331 -0.31 -22.43 2.35
C LEU A 331 0.07 -23.12 1.03
N PRO A 332 -0.44 -24.33 0.76
CA PRO A 332 -0.15 -25.04 -0.48
C PRO A 332 -0.98 -24.49 -1.64
N GLU A 333 -0.44 -24.60 -2.86
CA GLU A 333 -1.19 -24.32 -4.08
C GLU A 333 -1.90 -25.59 -4.56
N ILE A 334 -3.17 -25.76 -4.13
CA ILE A 334 -3.99 -26.95 -4.44
C ILE A 334 -5.21 -26.54 -5.25
N LYS A 335 -5.54 -27.36 -6.25
CA LYS A 335 -6.78 -27.23 -7.02
C LYS A 335 -8.00 -27.46 -6.12
N GLY A 336 -8.98 -26.57 -6.18
CA GLY A 336 -10.22 -26.69 -5.40
C GLY A 336 -10.19 -26.02 -4.02
N TRP A 337 -9.05 -25.50 -3.56
CA TRP A 337 -9.01 -24.69 -2.34
C TRP A 337 -9.32 -23.21 -2.65
N PRO A 338 -10.52 -22.70 -2.30
CA PRO A 338 -10.95 -21.38 -2.74
C PRO A 338 -10.13 -20.28 -2.08
N ARG A 339 -9.92 -19.16 -2.78
CA ARG A 339 -9.15 -18.00 -2.27
C ARG A 339 -9.61 -17.58 -0.88
N GLN A 340 -10.92 -17.43 -0.71
CA GLN A 340 -11.54 -17.05 0.55
C GLN A 340 -11.12 -17.93 1.73
N ALA A 341 -11.01 -19.25 1.53
CA ALA A 341 -10.60 -20.15 2.61
C ALA A 341 -9.14 -19.92 3.05
N SER A 342 -8.20 -19.65 2.13
CA SER A 342 -6.84 -19.31 2.56
C SER A 342 -6.77 -17.94 3.21
N GLU A 343 -7.52 -16.95 2.71
CA GLU A 343 -7.57 -15.63 3.34
C GLU A 343 -8.11 -15.73 4.77
N MET A 344 -9.13 -16.57 5.00
CA MET A 344 -9.65 -16.86 6.33
C MET A 344 -8.64 -17.65 7.19
N ALA A 345 -7.91 -18.61 6.63
CA ALA A 345 -6.86 -19.34 7.36
C ALA A 345 -5.74 -18.41 7.84
N ILE A 346 -5.32 -17.47 6.97
CA ILE A 346 -4.33 -16.43 7.31
C ILE A 346 -4.90 -15.47 8.37
N SER A 347 -6.18 -15.11 8.25
CA SER A 347 -6.86 -14.26 9.24
C SER A 347 -7.00 -14.96 10.59
N LEU A 348 -7.24 -16.27 10.60
CA LEU A 348 -7.25 -17.09 11.82
C LEU A 348 -5.86 -17.11 12.47
N ALA A 349 -4.81 -17.41 11.70
CA ALA A 349 -3.43 -17.39 12.19
C ALA A 349 -3.08 -16.03 12.82
N ALA A 350 -3.42 -14.93 12.12
CA ALA A 350 -3.20 -13.57 12.61
C ALA A 350 -3.99 -13.30 13.91
N THR A 351 -5.23 -13.76 13.99
CA THR A 351 -6.09 -13.60 15.18
C THR A 351 -5.50 -14.34 16.38
N ILE A 352 -5.00 -15.56 16.17
CA ILE A 352 -4.36 -16.35 17.21
C ILE A 352 -3.08 -15.66 17.70
N CYS A 353 -2.19 -15.21 16.81
CA CYS A 353 -0.97 -14.49 17.19
C CYS A 353 -1.28 -13.19 17.99
N VAL A 354 -2.31 -12.44 17.59
CA VAL A 354 -2.74 -11.23 18.31
C VAL A 354 -3.34 -11.57 19.68
N GLU A 355 -4.10 -12.66 19.81
CA GLU A 355 -4.68 -13.07 21.08
C GLU A 355 -3.60 -13.58 22.06
N GLN A 356 -2.66 -14.39 21.58
CA GLN A 356 -1.54 -14.90 22.37
C GLN A 356 -0.68 -13.78 22.95
N THR A 357 -0.36 -12.76 22.14
CA THR A 357 0.44 -11.60 22.59
C THR A 357 -0.31 -10.67 23.53
N ARG A 358 -1.63 -10.81 23.68
CA ARG A 358 -2.44 -10.09 24.69
C ARG A 358 -2.56 -10.88 26.00
N ALA A 359 -2.62 -12.20 25.92
CA ALA A 359 -2.90 -13.07 27.07
C ALA A 359 -1.65 -13.42 27.91
N SER A 360 -0.48 -13.51 27.28
CA SER A 360 0.75 -13.99 27.94
C SER A 360 1.76 -12.85 28.18
N SER A 361 2.40 -12.83 29.35
CA SER A 361 3.50 -11.88 29.68
C SER A 361 4.87 -12.54 29.82
N GLY A 362 5.02 -13.85 29.55
CA GLY A 362 6.28 -14.58 29.74
C GLY A 362 6.65 -15.65 28.70
N SER A 363 5.91 -15.78 27.60
CA SER A 363 6.02 -16.92 26.67
C SER A 363 6.94 -16.68 25.47
N SER A 364 7.53 -17.77 24.94
CA SER A 364 7.99 -17.82 23.54
C SER A 364 6.78 -17.81 22.61
N TYR A 365 6.81 -16.94 21.61
CA TYR A 365 5.85 -16.91 20.53
C TYR A 365 6.50 -17.44 19.27
N LEU A 366 5.83 -18.38 18.60
CA LEU A 366 6.32 -18.92 17.34
C LEU A 366 5.22 -18.93 16.27
N LEU A 367 5.58 -18.47 15.08
CA LEU A 367 4.78 -18.60 13.86
C LEU A 367 5.62 -19.28 12.77
N GLY A 368 5.17 -20.44 12.31
CA GLY A 368 5.70 -21.13 11.14
C GLY A 368 4.76 -21.00 9.95
N ILE A 369 5.27 -20.60 8.78
CA ILE A 369 4.50 -20.52 7.53
C ILE A 369 5.14 -21.44 6.50
N ALA A 370 4.40 -22.46 6.06
CA ALA A 370 4.81 -23.32 4.96
C ALA A 370 4.56 -22.57 3.64
N SER A 371 5.65 -22.12 3.01
CA SER A 371 5.62 -21.43 1.72
C SER A 371 6.76 -21.95 0.84
N ALA A 372 7.02 -21.33 -0.33
CA ALA A 372 8.15 -21.72 -1.19
C ALA A 372 9.51 -21.70 -0.45
N THR A 373 9.66 -20.76 0.48
CA THR A 373 10.71 -20.76 1.51
C THR A 373 9.99 -20.79 2.86
N PRO A 374 10.21 -21.82 3.70
CA PRO A 374 9.62 -21.85 5.03
C PRO A 374 10.05 -20.60 5.79
N MET A 375 9.13 -20.04 6.57
CA MET A 375 9.39 -18.87 7.39
C MET A 375 9.01 -19.22 8.82
N ILE A 376 10.00 -19.15 9.71
CA ILE A 376 9.82 -19.37 11.13
C ILE A 376 10.15 -18.04 11.81
N LEU A 377 9.19 -17.53 12.58
CA LEU A 377 9.37 -16.34 13.40
C LEU A 377 9.28 -16.75 14.86
N THR A 378 10.29 -16.42 15.64
CA THR A 378 10.35 -16.68 17.07
C THR A 378 10.66 -15.38 17.81
N SER A 379 9.97 -15.14 18.92
CA SER A 379 10.28 -14.00 19.78
C SER A 379 9.74 -14.25 21.18
N ARG A 380 10.43 -13.70 22.19
CA ARG A 380 9.98 -13.69 23.59
C ARG A 380 9.33 -12.35 23.98
N VAL A 381 9.28 -11.39 23.05
CA VAL A 381 8.73 -10.05 23.27
C VAL A 381 7.39 -9.94 22.54
N PRO A 382 6.26 -9.74 23.27
CA PRO A 382 4.93 -9.76 22.66
C PRO A 382 4.74 -8.70 21.57
N GLY A 383 5.25 -7.49 21.79
CA GLY A 383 5.09 -6.36 20.89
C GLY A 383 5.79 -6.56 19.53
N GLY A 384 7.05 -6.97 19.56
CA GLY A 384 7.84 -7.23 18.34
C GLY A 384 7.29 -8.42 17.56
N PHE A 385 6.96 -9.51 18.25
CA PHE A 385 6.38 -10.70 17.62
C PHE A 385 5.09 -10.39 16.86
N ARG A 386 4.15 -9.68 17.49
CA ARG A 386 2.85 -9.38 16.89
C ARG A 386 3.03 -8.64 15.56
N GLU A 387 3.90 -7.65 15.54
CA GLU A 387 4.12 -6.84 14.34
C GLU A 387 4.79 -7.63 13.22
N GLU A 388 5.84 -8.38 13.53
CA GLU A 388 6.56 -9.22 12.58
C GLU A 388 5.69 -10.35 12.02
N ALA A 389 4.91 -11.01 12.88
CA ALA A 389 3.96 -12.05 12.49
C ALA A 389 2.90 -11.50 11.52
N LEU A 390 2.34 -10.33 11.81
CA LEU A 390 1.35 -9.71 10.92
C LEU A 390 1.97 -9.23 9.60
N ASP A 391 3.20 -8.71 9.62
CA ASP A 391 3.93 -8.31 8.42
C ASP A 391 4.25 -9.55 7.54
N ALA A 392 4.61 -10.68 8.14
CA ALA A 392 4.82 -11.95 7.43
C ALA A 392 3.52 -12.51 6.83
N LEU A 393 2.43 -12.54 7.61
CA LEU A 393 1.11 -12.98 7.16
C LEU A 393 0.50 -12.05 6.08
N ALA A 394 0.88 -10.77 6.07
CA ALA A 394 0.49 -9.85 5.01
C ALA A 394 1.12 -10.21 3.65
N VAL A 395 2.35 -10.73 3.64
CA VAL A 395 3.12 -10.96 2.41
C VAL A 395 3.11 -12.42 1.96
N CYS A 396 2.77 -13.36 2.86
CA CYS A 396 2.75 -14.79 2.56
C CYS A 396 1.85 -15.14 1.37
N LYS A 397 2.25 -16.15 0.59
CA LYS A 397 1.53 -16.60 -0.61
C LYS A 397 1.39 -18.11 -0.62
N ARG A 398 0.36 -18.57 -1.32
CA ARG A 398 0.25 -19.98 -1.67
C ARG A 398 1.41 -20.37 -2.57
N SER A 399 1.94 -21.56 -2.37
CA SER A 399 3.05 -22.08 -3.15
C SER A 399 2.85 -23.55 -3.47
N ALA A 400 3.10 -23.95 -4.72
CA ALA A 400 3.18 -25.36 -5.09
C ALA A 400 4.37 -26.08 -4.42
N LYS A 401 5.39 -25.33 -3.97
CA LYS A 401 6.57 -25.85 -3.26
C LYS A 401 6.45 -25.78 -1.73
N ALA A 402 5.24 -25.57 -1.19
CA ALA A 402 5.05 -25.55 0.25
C ALA A 402 5.25 -26.96 0.83
N ASP A 403 6.29 -27.11 1.65
CA ASP A 403 6.65 -28.37 2.31
C ASP A 403 6.41 -28.24 3.82
N LEU A 404 5.37 -28.96 4.28
CA LEU A 404 4.96 -28.96 5.68
C LEU A 404 5.89 -29.81 6.55
N GLN A 405 6.36 -30.95 6.04
CA GLN A 405 7.27 -31.83 6.79
C GLN A 405 8.58 -31.11 7.08
N LYS A 406 9.13 -30.42 6.07
CA LYS A 406 10.34 -29.62 6.22
C LYS A 406 10.16 -28.50 7.25
N LEU A 407 9.04 -27.77 7.23
CA LEU A 407 8.77 -26.72 8.22
C LEU A 407 8.73 -27.29 9.65
N ILE A 408 8.05 -28.42 9.85
CA ILE A 408 7.94 -29.05 11.17
C ILE A 408 9.32 -29.52 11.64
N ALA A 409 10.10 -30.16 10.78
CA ALA A 409 11.45 -30.63 11.10
C ALA A 409 12.42 -29.48 11.44
N GLU A 410 12.41 -28.39 10.66
CA GLU A 410 13.22 -27.19 10.95
C GLU A 410 12.83 -26.57 12.30
N MET A 411 11.53 -26.43 12.56
CA MET A 411 11.01 -25.87 13.80
C MET A 411 11.42 -26.69 15.04
N LEU A 412 11.38 -28.02 14.96
CA LEU A 412 11.80 -28.91 16.05
C LEU A 412 13.32 -28.94 16.26
N THR A 413 14.09 -28.71 15.20
CA THR A 413 15.56 -28.69 15.28
C THR A 413 16.04 -27.40 15.93
N GLU A 414 15.42 -26.27 15.57
CA GLU A 414 15.80 -24.94 16.07
C GLU A 414 15.23 -24.62 17.46
N HIS A 415 14.16 -25.32 17.89
CA HIS A 415 13.45 -25.00 19.11
C HIS A 415 13.14 -26.24 19.96
N THR A 416 13.53 -26.18 21.23
CA THR A 416 13.19 -27.21 22.21
C THR A 416 11.74 -27.06 22.65
N LEU A 417 10.82 -27.75 21.95
CA LEU A 417 9.42 -27.85 22.39
C LEU A 417 9.37 -28.60 23.72
N SER A 418 9.14 -27.86 24.80
CA SER A 418 9.16 -28.43 26.15
C SER A 418 7.74 -28.78 26.62
N ASP A 419 6.76 -27.91 26.36
CA ASP A 419 5.33 -28.07 26.70
C ASP A 419 4.41 -27.23 25.78
N GLU A 420 4.93 -26.74 24.63
CA GLU A 420 4.17 -25.82 23.75
C GLU A 420 3.10 -26.59 22.96
N ARG A 421 1.89 -26.03 22.87
CA ARG A 421 0.83 -26.57 22.01
C ARG A 421 0.99 -26.10 20.59
N ILE A 422 0.76 -26.99 19.64
CA ILE A 422 0.85 -26.65 18.23
C ILE A 422 -0.57 -26.46 17.69
N VAL A 423 -0.85 -25.31 17.09
CA VAL A 423 -2.07 -25.09 16.30
C VAL A 423 -1.67 -25.09 14.84
N LEU A 424 -2.01 -26.17 14.13
CA LEU A 424 -1.69 -26.34 12.71
C LEU A 424 -2.92 -26.04 11.85
N ILE A 425 -2.86 -24.96 11.08
CA ILE A 425 -3.91 -24.56 10.14
C ILE A 425 -3.52 -25.05 8.75
N THR A 426 -4.25 -26.02 8.21
CA THR A 426 -3.93 -26.64 6.91
C THR A 426 -5.17 -27.01 6.10
N PRO A 427 -5.15 -26.86 4.76
CA PRO A 427 -6.20 -27.39 3.90
C PRO A 427 -6.09 -28.90 3.65
N ARG A 428 -5.06 -29.58 4.17
CA ARG A 428 -4.77 -31.00 3.94
C ARG A 428 -4.55 -31.76 5.27
N PRO A 429 -5.61 -31.99 6.08
CA PRO A 429 -5.46 -32.57 7.42
C PRO A 429 -4.80 -33.96 7.40
N ALA A 430 -5.15 -34.84 6.46
CA ALA A 430 -4.55 -36.18 6.38
C ALA A 430 -3.04 -36.16 6.15
N ILE A 431 -2.55 -35.28 5.27
CA ILE A 431 -1.11 -35.12 5.00
C ILE A 431 -0.39 -34.50 6.20
N ALA A 432 -1.07 -33.61 6.92
CA ALA A 432 -0.52 -33.05 8.15
C ALA A 432 -0.37 -34.08 9.27
N GLU A 433 -1.35 -34.97 9.45
CA GLU A 433 -1.26 -36.08 10.41
C GLU A 433 -0.10 -37.02 10.07
N GLU A 434 0.03 -37.38 8.79
CA GLU A 434 1.15 -38.20 8.31
C GLU A 434 2.51 -37.51 8.50
N ALA A 435 2.59 -36.21 8.23
CA ALA A 435 3.80 -35.41 8.43
C ALA A 435 4.22 -35.32 9.91
N LEU A 436 3.26 -35.11 10.81
CA LEU A 436 3.52 -35.12 12.26
C LEU A 436 3.98 -36.51 12.73
N ALA A 437 3.32 -37.57 12.26
CA ALA A 437 3.66 -38.94 12.60
C ALA A 437 5.01 -39.39 12.01
N SER A 438 5.41 -38.89 10.83
CA SER A 438 6.73 -39.18 10.25
C SER A 438 7.83 -38.50 11.03
N VAL A 439 7.67 -37.21 11.34
CA VAL A 439 8.68 -36.44 12.09
C VAL A 439 8.80 -36.93 13.53
N SER A 440 7.67 -37.30 14.17
CA SER A 440 7.66 -37.91 15.51
C SER A 440 8.39 -39.25 15.56
N ARG A 441 8.39 -40.04 14.47
CA ARG A 441 9.14 -41.31 14.39
C ARG A 441 10.63 -41.11 14.15
N GLU A 442 10.99 -40.11 13.36
CA GLU A 442 12.37 -39.81 12.99
C GLU A 442 13.14 -39.15 14.15
N MET A 443 12.46 -38.29 14.91
CA MET A 443 12.98 -37.72 16.14
C MET A 443 12.84 -38.75 17.28
N LEU A 444 13.87 -39.59 17.46
CA LEU A 444 14.08 -40.62 18.50
C LEU A 444 13.91 -40.15 19.97
N SER A 445 13.37 -38.96 20.24
CA SER A 445 13.10 -38.50 21.60
C SER A 445 11.79 -39.07 22.12
N ASP A 446 11.90 -40.00 23.07
CA ASP A 446 10.85 -40.63 23.90
C ASP A 446 9.88 -39.65 24.63
N ARG A 447 9.87 -38.35 24.31
CA ARG A 447 9.24 -37.29 25.11
C ARG A 447 8.23 -36.40 24.38
N ILE A 448 8.01 -36.53 23.07
CA ILE A 448 7.10 -35.62 22.35
C ILE A 448 6.13 -36.41 21.49
N ASP A 449 4.94 -36.68 22.03
CA ASP A 449 3.79 -37.09 21.20
C ASP A 449 3.22 -35.84 20.52
N LEU A 450 3.89 -35.43 19.43
CA LEU A 450 3.53 -34.25 18.62
C LEU A 450 2.09 -34.32 18.12
N VAL A 451 1.57 -35.52 17.88
CA VAL A 451 0.21 -35.74 17.40
C VAL A 451 -0.79 -35.36 18.49
N GLN A 452 -0.56 -35.79 19.74
CA GLN A 452 -1.42 -35.43 20.88
C GLN A 452 -1.34 -33.94 21.27
N GLN A 453 -0.20 -33.29 21.02
CA GLN A 453 -0.01 -31.86 21.33
C GLN A 453 -0.48 -30.91 20.22
N THR A 454 -0.81 -31.43 19.04
CA THR A 454 -1.21 -30.62 17.88
C THR A 454 -2.72 -30.57 17.70
N THR A 455 -3.30 -29.37 17.74
CA THR A 455 -4.65 -29.14 17.22
C THR A 455 -4.59 -28.83 15.73
N ILE A 456 -5.06 -29.76 14.90
CA ILE A 456 -5.19 -29.55 13.46
C ILE A 456 -6.51 -28.84 13.16
N VAL A 457 -6.42 -27.65 12.57
CA VAL A 457 -7.56 -26.88 12.08
C VAL A 457 -7.63 -27.00 10.57
N GLU A 458 -8.65 -27.71 10.09
CA GLU A 458 -8.95 -27.82 8.67
C GLU A 458 -9.30 -26.44 8.08
N ALA A 459 -8.52 -25.99 7.10
CA ALA A 459 -8.65 -24.69 6.46
C ALA A 459 -9.78 -24.65 5.40
N SER A 460 -10.96 -25.16 5.76
CA SER A 460 -12.20 -25.06 4.99
C SER A 460 -13.12 -24.01 5.59
N VAL A 461 -13.87 -23.27 4.75
CA VAL A 461 -14.73 -22.15 5.21
C VAL A 461 -15.68 -22.56 6.35
N PRO A 462 -16.41 -23.71 6.29
CA PRO A 462 -17.32 -24.10 7.36
C PRO A 462 -16.60 -24.37 8.69
N ARG A 463 -15.44 -25.02 8.65
CA ARG A 463 -14.64 -25.32 9.84
C ARG A 463 -14.06 -24.05 10.46
N LEU A 464 -13.48 -23.18 9.63
CA LEU A 464 -12.94 -21.90 10.07
C LEU A 464 -13.99 -21.00 10.74
N LYS A 465 -15.23 -20.96 10.22
CA LYS A 465 -16.34 -20.21 10.85
C LYS A 465 -16.76 -20.74 12.23
N ARG A 466 -16.49 -22.01 12.54
CA ARG A 466 -16.72 -22.59 13.88
C ARG A 466 -15.61 -22.24 14.88
N THR A 467 -14.47 -21.78 14.38
CA THR A 467 -13.31 -21.42 15.19
C THR A 467 -13.30 -19.92 15.52
N PHE A 468 -13.58 -19.07 14.53
CA PHE A 468 -13.50 -17.62 14.70
C PHE A 468 -14.52 -16.87 13.84
N ALA A 469 -14.84 -15.65 14.26
CA ALA A 469 -15.68 -14.71 13.53
C ALA A 469 -14.85 -13.52 13.04
N LEU A 470 -15.06 -13.13 11.78
CA LEU A 470 -14.54 -11.87 11.26
C LEU A 470 -15.56 -10.75 11.52
N PRO A 471 -15.12 -9.52 11.79
CA PRO A 471 -16.03 -8.39 11.89
C PRO A 471 -16.79 -8.20 10.58
N GLU A 472 -18.11 -8.06 10.65
CA GLU A 472 -18.93 -7.70 9.51
C GLU A 472 -18.63 -6.26 9.10
N ILE A 473 -18.60 -6.02 7.78
CA ILE A 473 -18.46 -4.67 7.24
C ILE A 473 -19.84 -4.04 7.37
N GLU A 474 -20.02 -3.09 8.29
CA GLU A 474 -21.12 -2.13 8.17
C GLU A 474 -20.93 -1.43 6.83
N THR A 475 -21.72 -1.81 5.84
CA THR A 475 -21.87 -1.01 4.64
C THR A 475 -22.54 0.28 5.08
N VAL A 476 -21.74 1.27 5.47
CA VAL A 476 -22.19 2.65 5.59
C VAL A 476 -22.61 3.05 4.18
N THR A 477 -23.89 2.91 3.90
CA THR A 477 -24.54 3.61 2.79
C THR A 477 -24.26 5.08 3.06
N VAL A 478 -23.32 5.65 2.31
CA VAL A 478 -23.06 7.09 2.33
C VAL A 478 -24.34 7.73 1.81
N GLN A 479 -25.22 8.09 2.74
CA GLN A 479 -26.36 8.92 2.49
C GLN A 479 -25.76 10.30 2.19
N ASN A 480 -25.64 10.61 0.91
CA ASN A 480 -25.20 11.92 0.44
C ASN A 480 -26.29 12.92 0.86
N ASP A 481 -26.25 13.40 2.10
CA ASP A 481 -26.97 14.60 2.51
C ASP A 481 -26.27 15.80 1.86
N VAL A 482 -26.64 16.02 0.59
CA VAL A 482 -26.51 17.32 -0.03
C VAL A 482 -27.55 18.19 0.66
N THR A 483 -27.13 18.85 1.73
CA THR A 483 -27.88 19.96 2.31
C THR A 483 -27.86 21.10 1.29
N THR A 484 -28.88 21.16 0.45
CA THR A 484 -29.24 22.38 -0.27
C THR A 484 -29.65 23.42 0.77
N GLY A 485 -28.71 24.26 1.18
CA GLY A 485 -28.99 25.48 1.91
C GLY A 485 -29.88 26.37 1.06
N GLY A 486 -31.17 26.36 1.39
CA GLY A 486 -32.18 27.23 0.82
C GLY A 486 -31.89 28.70 1.14
N ALA A 487 -32.17 29.53 0.15
CA ALA A 487 -32.21 30.97 0.26
C ALA A 487 -33.18 31.42 1.38
N ALA A 488 -32.78 32.41 2.15
CA ALA A 488 -33.68 33.28 2.87
C ALA A 488 -33.06 34.68 3.00
N VAL A 489 -33.67 35.61 2.26
CA VAL A 489 -33.79 37.08 2.41
C VAL A 489 -32.51 37.91 2.37
#